data_AF-A0A3B9FLN1-F1
#
_entry.id   AF-A0A3B9FLN1-F1
#
_cell.length_a   1.000
_cell.length_b   1.000
_cell.length_c   1.000
_cell.angle_alpha   90.00
_cell.angle_beta   90.00
_cell.angle_gamma   90.00
#
_symmetry.space_group_name_H-M   'P 1'
#
loop_
_entity.id
_entity.type
_entity.pdbx_description
1 polymer ?
#
loop_
_entity_poly.entity_id
_entity_poly.type
_entity_poly.pdbx_seq_one_letter_code
_entity_poly.pdbx_strand_id
1 'polypeptide(L)'
;MNLKNAIAHTLIIVFAADHLASQDAPEKELTQSLSSKVTEVTVYADRARVTRESVVDLPPELKRVSFSKLPSWIDEGSVRVSLRLEGAAKGEVLDVQVRRTYLTAASDEEVRKAQEAVQEIADKMTELSDRQKIIDQRRKHLESIRVFSLEKLPKDAASREVKVEEYSAFLTFLEGSLKKLNEDRRLLEKERREIQPEQNVRQKRLSELNSRAQLEERSVEIILRGAGKATVILTYLLAGASWEPSHELRADKEGGKVNILSHAVVRQTTGEDWGTAQLSFSTQDLSRPARIPELDTLLVGRGSKAPIQILQQKEDTYAQAFGNYRDQNRLWYSNNPVQNNDLALRNMGKIEQQQHAAVRAFAKISKRATTTHYESMAEKSVSSDGQPVRVPIGRLSLRKVERIVAAPEVSLNAARVFELNNQSGQALLPGKVTLYLGTDFLGSTSLDFVGPGEAFSLYAGVEDQVKVSRVLDRSKSEKRKSSFSSKTELQASWIIEVENLSETGKNIRLADRIPLSQTDEVKVRSVKVSPKASPDEKGLFSWDLALSPREKRILTVEYIVQYPSDYTRGGSFLKGKINSSRSQSFQVDDAFAPSQQESNGLRMNSLQLQLKSLESQF
;
A
#
# COMPACT_ATOMS: atom_id res chain seq x y z
N MET A 1 -61.07 -73.74 4.55
CA MET A 1 -60.29 -73.54 5.79
C MET A 1 -60.67 -72.17 6.34
N ASN A 2 -61.73 -72.09 7.17
CA ASN A 2 -61.69 -72.01 8.64
C ASN A 2 -60.86 -70.79 9.13
N LEU A 3 -61.34 -69.83 9.93
CA LEU A 3 -62.52 -69.77 10.81
C LEU A 3 -62.67 -68.30 11.30
N LYS A 4 -63.92 -67.78 11.36
CA LYS A 4 -64.53 -66.87 12.39
C LYS A 4 -63.89 -65.48 12.63
N ASN A 5 -64.57 -64.33 12.47
CA ASN A 5 -65.74 -63.72 13.17
C ASN A 5 -65.23 -62.34 13.66
N ALA A 6 -65.72 -61.21 13.15
CA ALA A 6 -66.95 -60.50 13.56
C ALA A 6 -66.93 -60.03 15.04
N ILE A 7 -66.99 -58.70 15.27
CA ILE A 7 -68.00 -57.99 16.09
C ILE A 7 -67.73 -56.46 16.15
N ALA A 8 -68.74 -55.72 15.69
CA ALA A 8 -69.34 -54.42 16.08
C ALA A 8 -68.59 -53.24 16.77
N HIS A 9 -68.73 -52.07 16.10
CA HIS A 9 -69.21 -50.75 16.58
C HIS A 9 -68.60 -50.06 17.83
N THR A 10 -68.01 -48.85 17.66
CA THR A 10 -68.51 -47.52 18.12
C THR A 10 -67.39 -46.44 18.26
N LEU A 11 -67.59 -45.31 17.55
CA LEU A 11 -67.28 -43.86 17.76
C LEU A 11 -66.10 -43.30 18.63
N ILE A 12 -65.55 -42.16 18.14
CA ILE A 12 -64.98 -40.95 18.84
C ILE A 12 -63.52 -41.08 19.35
N ILE A 13 -62.55 -40.15 19.22
CA ILE A 13 -62.24 -38.88 18.50
C ILE A 13 -60.84 -38.44 19.04
N VAL A 14 -59.96 -37.84 18.19
CA VAL A 14 -58.88 -36.87 18.55
C VAL A 14 -57.57 -37.44 19.21
N PHE A 15 -56.31 -37.07 18.90
CA PHE A 15 -55.63 -35.81 18.49
C PHE A 15 -54.39 -36.07 17.60
N ALA A 16 -54.13 -35.09 16.71
CA ALA A 16 -52.92 -34.63 16.00
C ALA A 16 -51.51 -35.24 16.27
N ALA A 17 -50.73 -35.39 15.19
CA ALA A 17 -49.49 -34.63 14.99
C ALA A 17 -49.05 -34.67 13.52
N ASP A 18 -48.75 -33.49 12.99
CA ASP A 18 -48.41 -33.19 11.61
C ASP A 18 -47.22 -33.95 11.03
N HIS A 19 -47.31 -34.13 9.72
CA HIS A 19 -46.18 -34.25 8.80
C HIS A 19 -45.09 -33.21 9.13
N LEU A 20 -44.01 -33.66 9.76
CA LEU A 20 -42.69 -33.08 9.54
C LEU A 20 -41.87 -34.11 8.78
N ALA A 21 -41.74 -33.85 7.48
CA ALA A 21 -40.75 -34.46 6.63
C ALA A 21 -39.39 -34.40 7.34
N SER A 22 -38.82 -35.56 7.65
CA SER A 22 -37.39 -35.64 7.90
C SER A 22 -36.70 -35.21 6.61
N GLN A 23 -36.18 -33.99 6.60
CA GLN A 23 -35.17 -33.62 5.62
C GLN A 23 -34.03 -34.61 5.81
N ASP A 24 -33.81 -35.45 4.81
CA ASP A 24 -32.64 -36.30 4.69
C ASP A 24 -31.40 -35.47 4.98
N ALA A 25 -30.75 -35.76 6.10
CA ALA A 25 -29.39 -35.30 6.33
C ALA A 25 -28.54 -35.83 5.17
N PRO A 26 -27.79 -34.98 4.44
CA PRO A 26 -27.03 -35.46 3.30
C PRO A 26 -26.00 -36.48 3.80
N GLU A 27 -26.15 -37.70 3.29
CA GLU A 27 -25.25 -38.81 3.51
C GLU A 27 -23.82 -38.34 3.30
N LYS A 28 -23.04 -38.38 4.38
CA LYS A 28 -21.63 -37.97 4.39
C LYS A 28 -20.83 -39.07 3.70
N GLU A 29 -20.95 -39.19 2.38
CA GLU A 29 -20.06 -40.04 1.58
C GLU A 29 -18.62 -39.69 1.96
N LEU A 30 -17.83 -40.68 2.36
CA LEU A 30 -16.45 -40.48 2.82
C LEU A 30 -15.58 -39.98 1.66
N THR A 31 -15.54 -38.66 1.44
CA THR A 31 -14.59 -38.03 0.51
C THR A 31 -13.17 -38.22 1.04
N GLN A 32 -12.33 -38.94 0.29
CA GLN A 32 -10.93 -39.15 0.68
C GLN A 32 -10.10 -37.89 0.41
N SER A 33 -9.44 -37.35 1.44
CA SER A 33 -8.52 -36.22 1.30
C SER A 33 -7.21 -36.65 0.65
N LEU A 34 -6.75 -35.86 -0.32
CA LEU A 34 -5.47 -36.01 -1.02
C LEU A 34 -4.37 -35.24 -0.29
N SER A 35 -3.21 -35.88 -0.14
CA SER A 35 -1.98 -35.17 0.25
C SER A 35 -1.37 -34.52 -0.99
N SER A 36 -1.24 -33.20 -0.98
CA SER A 36 -0.74 -32.42 -2.13
C SER A 36 0.40 -31.51 -1.71
N LYS A 37 1.33 -31.24 -2.63
CA LYS A 37 2.42 -30.28 -2.45
C LYS A 37 2.34 -29.18 -3.50
N VAL A 38 2.60 -27.93 -3.10
CA VAL A 38 2.79 -26.81 -4.04
C VAL A 38 4.09 -27.03 -4.81
N THR A 39 4.00 -27.08 -6.14
CA THR A 39 5.13 -27.37 -7.04
C THR A 39 5.56 -26.14 -7.84
N GLU A 40 4.61 -25.30 -8.25
CA GLU A 40 4.87 -24.09 -9.04
C GLU A 40 4.01 -22.92 -8.55
N VAL A 41 4.58 -21.71 -8.53
CA VAL A 41 3.86 -20.49 -8.23
C VAL A 41 4.25 -19.38 -9.20
N THR A 42 3.26 -18.84 -9.92
CA THR A 42 3.43 -17.62 -10.71
C THR A 42 2.86 -16.43 -9.94
N VAL A 43 3.70 -15.46 -9.60
CA VAL A 43 3.28 -14.25 -8.87
C VAL A 43 3.02 -13.11 -9.85
N TYR A 44 1.87 -12.45 -9.70
CA TYR A 44 1.45 -11.26 -10.44
C TYR A 44 1.51 -10.02 -9.52
N ALA A 45 1.07 -8.86 -10.02
CA ALA A 45 1.05 -7.65 -9.22
C ALA A 45 0.18 -7.75 -7.96
N ASP A 46 -0.97 -8.44 -8.05
CA ASP A 46 -2.04 -8.45 -7.04
C ASP A 46 -2.48 -9.85 -6.58
N ARG A 47 -1.99 -10.90 -7.21
CA ARG A 47 -2.39 -12.29 -6.97
C ARG A 47 -1.26 -13.26 -7.28
N ALA A 48 -1.44 -14.51 -6.85
CA ALA A 48 -0.59 -15.62 -7.29
C ALA A 48 -1.45 -16.70 -7.95
N ARG A 49 -0.89 -17.36 -8.96
CA ARG A 49 -1.35 -18.65 -9.48
C ARG A 49 -0.53 -19.73 -8.82
N VAL A 50 -1.19 -20.62 -8.09
CA VAL A 50 -0.56 -21.74 -7.41
C VAL A 50 -0.94 -23.02 -8.11
N THR A 51 0.07 -23.85 -8.37
CA THR A 51 -0.09 -25.21 -8.88
C THR A 51 0.39 -26.18 -7.80
N ARG A 52 -0.46 -27.17 -7.51
CA ARG A 52 -0.14 -28.26 -6.59
C ARG A 52 -0.37 -29.60 -7.26
N GLU A 53 0.46 -30.56 -6.88
CA GLU A 53 0.42 -31.91 -7.43
C GLU A 53 0.16 -32.93 -6.32
N SER A 54 -0.58 -33.98 -6.67
CA SER A 54 -0.79 -35.17 -5.83
C SER A 54 -0.73 -36.41 -6.72
N VAL A 55 0.02 -37.43 -6.28
CA VAL A 55 0.10 -38.71 -7.00
C VAL A 55 -1.01 -39.62 -6.50
N VAL A 56 -1.82 -40.12 -7.43
CA VAL A 56 -2.98 -40.97 -7.13
C VAL A 56 -2.96 -42.19 -8.05
N ASP A 57 -3.38 -43.33 -7.52
CA ASP A 57 -3.69 -44.51 -8.33
C ASP A 57 -5.16 -44.43 -8.77
N LEU A 58 -5.40 -44.36 -10.08
CA LEU A 58 -6.73 -44.11 -10.63
C LEU A 58 -7.63 -45.35 -10.47
N PRO A 59 -8.80 -45.20 -9.83
CA PRO A 59 -9.74 -46.30 -9.67
C PRO A 59 -10.55 -46.54 -10.95
N PRO A 60 -10.86 -47.81 -11.28
CA PRO A 60 -11.71 -48.13 -12.44
C PRO A 60 -13.15 -47.64 -12.27
N GLU A 61 -13.59 -47.47 -11.02
CA GLU A 61 -14.89 -46.93 -10.62
C GLU A 61 -14.80 -45.44 -10.26
N LEU A 62 -15.95 -44.76 -10.26
CA LEU A 62 -16.06 -43.37 -9.86
C LEU A 62 -15.66 -43.21 -8.40
N LYS A 63 -14.63 -42.41 -8.15
CA LYS A 63 -14.20 -42.10 -6.79
C LYS A 63 -14.12 -40.59 -6.57
N ARG A 64 -14.76 -40.14 -5.49
CA ARG A 64 -14.68 -38.77 -5.01
C ARG A 64 -13.46 -38.62 -4.11
N VAL A 65 -12.58 -37.68 -4.46
CA VAL A 65 -11.41 -37.30 -3.67
C VAL A 65 -11.38 -35.78 -3.52
N SER A 66 -10.69 -35.26 -2.51
CA SER A 66 -10.64 -33.81 -2.28
C SER A 66 -9.27 -33.27 -1.92
N PHE A 67 -8.98 -32.06 -2.41
CA PHE A 67 -7.92 -31.23 -1.86
C PHE A 67 -8.52 -30.43 -0.69
N SER A 68 -8.18 -30.79 0.54
CA SER A 68 -8.63 -30.12 1.76
C SER A 68 -7.68 -29.00 2.21
N LYS A 69 -8.14 -28.14 3.13
CA LYS A 69 -7.34 -27.08 3.77
C LYS A 69 -6.82 -26.01 2.79
N LEU A 70 -7.64 -25.64 1.81
CA LEU A 70 -7.35 -24.49 0.94
C LEU A 70 -7.81 -23.20 1.62
N PRO A 71 -7.13 -22.06 1.38
CA PRO A 71 -7.60 -20.76 1.84
C PRO A 71 -9.01 -20.44 1.37
N SER A 72 -9.79 -19.74 2.19
CA SER A 72 -11.15 -19.29 1.85
C SER A 72 -11.22 -18.21 0.76
N TRP A 73 -10.06 -17.73 0.29
CA TRP A 73 -9.91 -16.69 -0.72
C TRP A 73 -9.20 -17.17 -1.99
N ILE A 74 -9.28 -18.48 -2.30
CA ILE A 74 -9.01 -18.93 -3.67
C ILE A 74 -10.06 -18.33 -4.62
N ASP A 75 -9.71 -18.01 -5.85
CA ASP A 75 -10.68 -17.60 -6.86
C ASP A 75 -11.36 -18.83 -7.45
N GLU A 76 -12.62 -19.06 -7.09
CA GLU A 76 -13.38 -20.26 -7.50
C GLU A 76 -13.46 -20.39 -9.02
N GLY A 77 -13.61 -19.28 -9.74
CA GLY A 77 -13.69 -19.26 -11.20
C GLY A 77 -12.38 -19.67 -11.90
N SER A 78 -11.26 -19.63 -11.17
CA SER A 78 -9.92 -19.96 -11.66
C SER A 78 -9.52 -21.42 -11.42
N VAL A 79 -10.29 -22.18 -10.63
CA VAL A 79 -9.94 -23.56 -10.25
C VAL A 79 -9.94 -24.44 -11.49
N ARG A 80 -8.81 -25.08 -11.78
CA ARG A 80 -8.65 -26.03 -12.88
C ARG A 80 -7.95 -27.28 -12.37
N VAL A 81 -8.42 -28.44 -12.80
CA VAL A 81 -7.82 -29.73 -12.48
C VAL A 81 -7.47 -30.43 -13.77
N SER A 82 -6.26 -30.98 -13.83
CA SER A 82 -5.79 -31.79 -14.96
C SER A 82 -5.09 -33.05 -14.47
N LEU A 83 -4.99 -34.05 -15.34
CA LEU A 83 -4.30 -35.30 -15.07
C LEU A 83 -3.07 -35.41 -15.97
N ARG A 84 -1.92 -35.68 -15.36
CA ARG A 84 -0.73 -36.16 -16.06
C ARG A 84 -0.67 -37.68 -15.90
N LEU A 85 -0.93 -38.40 -16.98
CA LEU A 85 -0.97 -39.86 -17.01
C LEU A 85 0.44 -40.42 -17.25
N GLU A 86 0.83 -41.47 -16.54
CA GLU A 86 2.12 -42.14 -16.72
C GLU A 86 1.98 -43.41 -17.60
N GLY A 87 2.82 -43.53 -18.63
CA GLY A 87 2.88 -44.73 -19.48
C GLY A 87 1.57 -45.03 -20.21
N ALA A 88 0.99 -46.21 -19.97
CA ALA A 88 -0.25 -46.68 -20.57
C ALA A 88 -1.51 -46.35 -19.74
N ALA A 89 -1.39 -45.53 -18.70
CA ALA A 89 -2.51 -45.13 -17.85
C ALA A 89 -3.59 -44.39 -18.66
N LYS A 90 -4.85 -44.60 -18.28
CA LYS A 90 -6.01 -43.90 -18.85
C LYS A 90 -6.81 -43.28 -17.70
N GLY A 91 -7.20 -42.03 -17.83
CA GLY A 91 -7.99 -41.37 -16.80
C GLY A 91 -8.65 -40.09 -17.27
N GLU A 92 -9.78 -39.77 -16.65
CA GLU A 92 -10.54 -38.55 -16.91
C GLU A 92 -10.99 -37.90 -15.58
N VAL A 93 -11.13 -36.57 -15.61
CA VAL A 93 -11.75 -35.79 -14.54
C VAL A 93 -13.18 -35.50 -14.97
N LEU A 94 -14.16 -36.00 -14.23
CA LEU A 94 -15.57 -35.90 -14.60
C LEU A 94 -16.24 -34.67 -14.01
N ASP A 95 -15.83 -34.29 -12.80
CA ASP A 95 -16.40 -33.16 -12.09
C ASP A 95 -15.36 -32.52 -11.17
N VAL A 96 -15.49 -31.19 -10.99
CA VAL A 96 -14.68 -30.37 -10.11
C VAL A 96 -15.61 -29.41 -9.39
N GLN A 97 -15.76 -29.60 -8.08
CA GLN A 97 -16.62 -28.76 -7.23
C GLN A 97 -15.81 -28.10 -6.13
N VAL A 98 -16.02 -26.80 -5.92
CA VAL A 98 -15.45 -26.09 -4.77
C VAL A 98 -16.47 -26.10 -3.63
N ARG A 99 -16.10 -26.67 -2.49
CA ARG A 99 -16.92 -26.65 -1.27
C ARG A 99 -16.33 -25.71 -0.23
N ARG A 100 -17.21 -24.94 0.41
CA ARG A 100 -16.91 -24.10 1.57
C ARG A 100 -17.25 -24.86 2.84
N THR A 101 -16.29 -24.92 3.76
CA THR A 101 -16.44 -25.56 5.07
C THR A 101 -15.94 -24.59 6.13
N TYR A 102 -16.70 -24.42 7.21
CA TYR A 102 -16.21 -23.67 8.37
C TYR A 102 -15.24 -24.57 9.14
N LEU A 103 -14.09 -24.02 9.56
CA LEU A 103 -13.24 -24.72 10.51
C LEU A 103 -14.11 -25.09 11.71
N THR A 104 -14.24 -26.40 12.00
CA THR A 104 -15.00 -26.89 13.16
C THR A 104 -14.59 -26.06 14.36
N ALA A 105 -15.56 -25.31 14.87
CA ALA A 105 -15.39 -24.31 15.92
C ALA A 105 -14.57 -24.90 17.08
N ALA A 106 -13.89 -24.04 17.84
CA ALA A 106 -13.69 -24.35 19.25
C ALA A 106 -15.03 -24.88 19.77
N SER A 107 -15.05 -26.04 20.43
CA SER A 107 -16.32 -26.68 20.79
C SER A 107 -17.23 -25.65 21.46
N ASP A 108 -18.55 -25.69 21.23
CA ASP A 108 -19.49 -24.73 21.87
C ASP A 108 -19.23 -24.62 23.38
N GLU A 109 -18.75 -25.72 23.98
CA GLU A 109 -18.29 -25.82 25.36
C GLU A 109 -17.03 -25.00 25.68
N GLU A 110 -16.01 -24.96 24.82
CA GLU A 110 -14.82 -24.11 25.00
C GLU A 110 -15.15 -22.63 24.87
N VAL A 111 -16.02 -22.26 23.93
CA VAL A 111 -16.50 -20.88 23.77
C VAL A 111 -17.33 -20.48 24.99
N ARG A 112 -18.25 -21.35 25.44
CA ARG A 112 -19.07 -21.13 26.64
C ARG A 112 -18.20 -20.91 27.89
N LYS A 113 -17.20 -21.78 28.12
CA LYS A 113 -16.26 -21.62 29.25
C LYS A 113 -15.48 -20.32 29.20
N ALA A 114 -15.01 -19.93 28.01
CA ALA A 114 -14.31 -18.65 27.85
C ALA A 114 -15.23 -17.45 28.07
N GLN A 115 -16.48 -17.53 27.62
CA GLN A 115 -17.51 -16.51 27.84
C GLN A 115 -17.80 -16.34 29.33
N GLU A 116 -17.98 -17.45 30.06
CA GLU A 116 -18.20 -17.45 31.51
C GLU A 116 -17.00 -16.86 32.26
N ALA A 117 -15.77 -17.21 31.87
CA ALA A 117 -14.57 -16.65 32.48
C ALA A 117 -14.42 -15.14 32.24
N VAL A 118 -14.87 -14.62 31.08
CA VAL A 118 -14.92 -13.19 30.78
C VAL A 118 -16.02 -12.50 31.60
N GLN A 119 -17.19 -13.12 31.76
CA GLN A 119 -18.26 -12.57 32.58
C GLN A 119 -17.83 -12.47 34.05
N GLU A 120 -17.22 -13.52 34.60
CA GLU A 120 -16.74 -13.54 36.00
C GLU A 120 -15.77 -12.38 36.31
N ILE A 121 -14.83 -12.09 35.41
CA ILE A 121 -13.85 -11.02 35.61
C ILE A 121 -14.47 -9.63 35.35
N ALA A 122 -15.44 -9.53 34.44
CA ALA A 122 -16.22 -8.32 34.21
C ALA A 122 -17.10 -7.96 35.41
N ASP A 123 -17.69 -8.96 36.08
CA ASP A 123 -18.48 -8.78 37.30
C ASP A 123 -17.59 -8.25 38.44
N LYS A 124 -16.38 -8.80 38.62
CA LYS A 124 -15.38 -8.29 39.57
C LYS A 124 -14.99 -6.83 39.29
N MET A 125 -14.77 -6.48 38.02
CA MET A 125 -14.46 -5.10 37.63
C MET A 125 -15.64 -4.14 37.87
N THR A 126 -16.86 -4.62 37.66
CA THR A 126 -18.09 -3.86 37.95
C THR A 126 -18.21 -3.62 39.46
N GLU A 127 -17.98 -4.64 40.28
CA GLU A 127 -17.97 -4.52 41.74
C GLU A 127 -16.95 -3.48 42.23
N LEU A 128 -15.71 -3.52 41.70
CA LEU A 128 -14.69 -2.51 42.01
C LEU A 128 -15.12 -1.11 41.55
N SER A 129 -15.75 -0.99 40.38
CA SER A 129 -16.27 0.29 39.91
C SER A 129 -17.37 0.84 40.82
N ASP A 130 -18.25 -0.02 41.33
CA ASP A 130 -19.34 0.41 42.20
C ASP A 130 -18.83 0.81 43.59
N ARG A 131 -17.85 0.07 44.13
CA ARG A 131 -17.13 0.48 45.35
C ARG A 131 -16.45 1.85 45.17
N GLN A 132 -15.85 2.10 44.00
CA GLN A 132 -15.25 3.41 43.70
C GLN A 132 -16.30 4.52 43.70
N LYS A 133 -17.47 4.31 43.07
CA LYS A 133 -18.57 5.29 43.08
C LYS A 133 -19.02 5.61 44.51
N ILE A 134 -19.10 4.62 45.40
CA ILE A 134 -19.45 4.82 46.80
C ILE A 134 -18.41 5.69 47.52
N ILE A 135 -17.12 5.41 47.32
CA ILE A 135 -16.02 6.22 47.90
C ILE A 135 -16.10 7.67 47.39
N ASP A 136 -16.33 7.86 46.09
CA ASP A 136 -16.44 9.19 45.48
C ASP A 136 -17.66 9.97 45.99
N GLN A 137 -18.81 9.30 46.17
CA GLN A 137 -20.01 9.91 46.77
C GLN A 137 -19.76 10.32 48.22
N ARG A 138 -19.13 9.46 49.04
CA ARG A 138 -18.78 9.77 50.43
C ARG A 138 -17.82 10.95 50.52
N ARG A 139 -16.82 11.00 49.63
CA ARG A 139 -15.88 12.13 49.58
C ARG A 139 -16.59 13.44 49.22
N LYS A 140 -17.44 13.44 48.20
CA LYS A 140 -18.26 14.60 47.82
C LYS A 140 -19.14 15.08 48.98
N HIS A 141 -19.72 14.14 49.74
CA HIS A 141 -20.51 14.48 50.92
C HIS A 141 -19.65 15.17 52.00
N LEU A 142 -18.48 14.61 52.34
CA LEU A 142 -17.57 15.24 53.30
C LEU A 142 -17.07 16.62 52.84
N GLU A 143 -16.79 16.78 51.54
CA GLU A 143 -16.44 18.07 50.94
C GLU A 143 -17.60 19.08 51.06
N SER A 144 -18.85 18.64 50.89
CA SER A 144 -20.03 19.51 51.07
C SER A 144 -20.22 19.94 52.53
N ILE A 145 -19.94 19.07 53.51
CA ILE A 145 -19.98 19.42 54.93
C ILE A 145 -18.88 20.43 55.27
N ARG A 146 -17.67 20.29 54.69
CA ARG A 146 -16.57 21.27 54.85
C ARG A 146 -16.99 22.66 54.36
N VAL A 147 -17.61 22.74 53.18
CA VAL A 147 -18.09 24.01 52.61
C VAL A 147 -19.22 24.60 53.45
N PHE A 148 -20.20 23.79 53.84
CA PHE A 148 -21.31 24.21 54.70
C PHE A 148 -20.82 24.74 56.06
N SER A 149 -19.83 24.07 56.66
CA SER A 149 -19.20 24.49 57.91
C SER A 149 -18.52 25.86 57.77
N LEU A 150 -17.74 26.08 56.71
CA LEU A 150 -17.06 27.36 56.44
C LEU A 150 -18.05 28.51 56.15
N GLU A 151 -19.21 28.24 55.55
CA GLU A 151 -20.21 29.27 55.20
C GLU A 151 -21.17 29.62 56.35
N LYS A 152 -21.49 28.67 57.23
CA LYS A 152 -22.46 28.84 58.33
C LYS A 152 -21.83 29.21 59.66
N LEU A 153 -20.58 28.78 59.94
CA LEU A 153 -19.88 29.10 61.19
C LEU A 153 -19.76 30.61 61.47
N PRO A 154 -19.46 31.50 60.51
CA PRO A 154 -19.39 32.93 60.77
C PRO A 154 -20.75 33.56 61.09
N LYS A 155 -21.85 32.97 60.60
CA LYS A 155 -23.21 33.49 60.79
C LYS A 155 -23.84 32.99 62.09
N ASP A 156 -23.57 31.74 62.49
CA ASP A 156 -24.08 31.17 63.73
C ASP A 156 -23.22 31.52 64.96
N ALA A 157 -21.92 31.86 64.78
CA ALA A 157 -21.04 32.38 65.84
C ALA A 157 -21.51 33.73 66.44
N ALA A 158 -22.43 34.43 65.77
CA ALA A 158 -23.12 35.61 66.32
C ALA A 158 -24.27 35.25 67.27
N SER A 159 -24.66 33.97 67.38
CA SER A 159 -25.84 33.50 68.13
C SER A 159 -25.57 32.32 69.09
N ARG A 160 -24.41 31.66 68.99
CA ARG A 160 -23.93 30.61 69.91
C ARG A 160 -22.40 30.67 70.04
N GLU A 161 -21.88 30.54 71.26
CA GLU A 161 -20.45 30.29 71.51
C GLU A 161 -20.09 28.88 71.02
N VAL A 162 -19.54 28.76 69.81
CA VAL A 162 -18.93 27.52 69.34
C VAL A 162 -17.62 27.35 70.11
N LYS A 163 -17.53 26.33 70.97
CA LYS A 163 -16.32 26.02 71.73
C LYS A 163 -15.21 25.54 70.79
N VAL A 164 -13.99 26.05 70.98
CA VAL A 164 -12.81 25.71 70.17
C VAL A 164 -12.53 24.20 70.17
N GLU A 165 -12.91 23.53 71.26
CA GLU A 165 -12.83 22.09 71.45
C GLU A 165 -13.74 21.31 70.48
N GLU A 166 -14.96 21.80 70.20
CA GLU A 166 -15.90 21.13 69.29
C GLU A 166 -15.45 21.25 67.82
N TYR A 167 -14.87 22.40 67.46
CA TYR A 167 -14.32 22.63 66.12
C TYR A 167 -13.07 21.80 65.86
N SER A 168 -12.16 21.70 66.84
CA SER A 168 -10.95 20.86 66.72
C SER A 168 -11.31 19.37 66.66
N ALA A 169 -12.32 18.92 67.41
CA ALA A 169 -12.84 17.55 67.31
C ALA A 169 -13.44 17.25 65.92
N PHE A 170 -14.18 18.20 65.34
CA PHE A 170 -14.74 18.07 63.99
C PHE A 170 -13.66 18.02 62.90
N LEU A 171 -12.64 18.88 62.97
CA LEU A 171 -11.50 18.84 62.04
C LEU A 171 -10.74 17.51 62.13
N THR A 172 -10.51 17.02 63.35
CA THR A 172 -9.89 15.70 63.57
C THR A 172 -10.73 14.57 62.95
N PHE A 173 -12.05 14.62 63.07
CA PHE A 173 -12.96 13.67 62.43
C PHE A 173 -12.91 13.74 60.89
N LEU A 174 -12.90 14.94 60.31
CA LEU A 174 -12.80 15.13 58.86
C LEU A 174 -11.46 14.62 58.31
N GLU A 175 -10.35 14.97 58.96
CA GLU A 175 -9.02 14.50 58.59
C GLU A 175 -8.92 12.97 58.66
N GLY A 176 -9.41 12.36 59.73
CA GLY A 176 -9.48 10.91 59.89
C GLY A 176 -10.34 10.23 58.82
N SER A 177 -11.50 10.80 58.51
CA SER A 177 -12.43 10.27 57.49
C SER A 177 -11.85 10.38 56.08
N LEU A 178 -11.24 11.52 55.73
CA LEU A 178 -10.58 11.72 54.43
C LEU A 178 -9.33 10.84 54.28
N LYS A 179 -8.55 10.65 55.36
CA LYS A 179 -7.41 9.74 55.35
C LYS A 179 -7.86 8.31 55.04
N LYS A 180 -8.89 7.82 55.73
CA LYS A 180 -9.45 6.49 55.50
C LYS A 180 -10.00 6.30 54.08
N LEU A 181 -10.79 7.26 53.56
CA LEU A 181 -11.29 7.20 52.18
C LEU A 181 -10.17 7.19 51.14
N ASN A 182 -9.07 7.93 51.38
CA ASN A 182 -7.91 7.91 50.50
C ASN A 182 -7.13 6.58 50.58
N GLU A 183 -7.06 5.95 51.75
CA GLU A 183 -6.51 4.60 51.91
C GLU A 183 -7.34 3.56 51.15
N ASP A 184 -8.66 3.56 51.33
CA ASP A 184 -9.60 2.68 50.64
C ASP A 184 -9.51 2.85 49.11
N ARG A 185 -9.43 4.11 48.63
CA ARG A 185 -9.26 4.40 47.20
C ARG A 185 -7.96 3.82 46.63
N ARG A 186 -6.84 3.95 47.35
CA ARG A 186 -5.55 3.41 46.90
C ARG A 186 -5.55 1.89 46.83
N LEU A 187 -6.19 1.22 47.79
CA LEU A 187 -6.35 -0.24 47.78
C LEU A 187 -7.19 -0.69 46.59
N LEU A 188 -8.32 -0.04 46.35
CA LEU A 188 -9.19 -0.32 45.20
C LEU A 188 -8.48 -0.10 43.85
N GLU A 189 -7.74 1.01 43.72
CA GLU A 189 -6.94 1.30 42.52
C GLU A 189 -5.84 0.24 42.28
N LYS A 190 -5.28 -0.33 43.36
CA LYS A 190 -4.31 -1.43 43.27
C LYS A 190 -4.98 -2.72 42.79
N GLU A 191 -6.09 -3.13 43.40
CA GLU A 191 -6.86 -4.32 42.99
C GLU A 191 -7.27 -4.24 41.52
N ARG A 192 -7.77 -3.08 41.08
CA ARG A 192 -8.13 -2.85 39.67
C ARG A 192 -6.93 -3.01 38.74
N ARG A 193 -5.75 -2.53 39.15
CA ARG A 193 -4.52 -2.63 38.35
C ARG A 193 -4.04 -4.08 38.23
N GLU A 194 -4.24 -4.89 39.27
CA GLU A 194 -3.85 -6.30 39.28
C GLU A 194 -4.78 -7.18 38.43
N ILE A 195 -6.08 -6.86 38.40
CA ILE A 195 -7.10 -7.60 37.63
C ILE A 195 -7.11 -7.23 36.13
N GLN A 196 -6.75 -5.99 35.78
CA GLN A 196 -6.83 -5.50 34.40
C GLN A 196 -6.06 -6.37 33.36
N PRO A 197 -4.82 -6.83 33.62
CA PRO A 197 -4.14 -7.73 32.69
C PRO A 197 -4.87 -9.06 32.49
N GLU A 198 -5.46 -9.61 33.56
CA GLU A 198 -6.21 -10.85 33.49
C GLU A 198 -7.49 -10.70 32.65
N GLN A 199 -8.21 -9.58 32.82
CA GLN A 199 -9.35 -9.24 31.97
C GLN A 199 -8.95 -9.17 30.49
N ASN A 200 -7.85 -8.50 30.17
CA ASN A 200 -7.37 -8.38 28.80
C ASN A 200 -7.03 -9.75 28.19
N VAL A 201 -6.40 -10.65 28.96
CA VAL A 201 -6.06 -12.01 28.52
C VAL A 201 -7.30 -12.85 28.26
N ARG A 202 -8.27 -12.86 29.20
CA ARG A 202 -9.53 -13.61 29.05
C ARG A 202 -10.36 -13.09 27.87
N GLN A 203 -10.46 -11.77 27.72
CA GLN A 203 -11.16 -11.15 26.58
C GLN A 203 -10.51 -11.49 25.25
N LYS A 204 -9.17 -11.44 25.19
CA LYS A 204 -8.42 -11.84 24.00
C LYS A 204 -8.68 -13.31 23.67
N ARG A 205 -8.63 -14.21 24.65
CA ARG A 205 -8.89 -15.63 24.44
C ARG A 205 -10.29 -15.90 23.89
N LEU A 206 -11.32 -15.25 24.44
CA LEU A 206 -12.69 -15.36 23.91
C LEU A 206 -12.77 -14.85 22.47
N SER A 207 -12.15 -13.70 22.17
CA SER A 207 -12.10 -13.17 20.81
C SER A 207 -11.38 -14.09 19.82
N GLU A 208 -10.31 -14.76 20.25
CA GLU A 208 -9.58 -15.75 19.45
C GLU A 208 -10.45 -16.98 19.13
N LEU A 209 -11.18 -17.50 20.13
CA LEU A 209 -12.06 -18.66 19.96
C LEU A 209 -13.24 -18.33 19.02
N ASN A 210 -13.91 -17.19 19.24
CA ASN A 210 -15.01 -16.73 18.39
C ASN A 210 -14.56 -16.50 16.95
N SER A 211 -13.38 -15.91 16.78
CA SER A 211 -12.88 -15.59 15.45
C SER A 211 -12.33 -16.83 14.72
N ARG A 212 -11.83 -17.85 15.43
CA ARG A 212 -11.51 -19.17 14.85
C ARG A 212 -12.75 -19.89 14.31
N ALA A 213 -13.89 -19.75 14.99
CA ALA A 213 -15.16 -20.31 14.52
C ALA A 213 -15.70 -19.61 13.26
N GLN A 214 -15.22 -18.40 12.96
CA GLN A 214 -15.55 -17.65 11.74
C GLN A 214 -14.57 -17.90 10.58
N LEU A 215 -13.43 -18.57 10.83
CA LEU A 215 -12.47 -18.89 9.78
C LEU A 215 -13.05 -19.96 8.86
N GLU A 216 -12.97 -19.67 7.58
CA GLU A 216 -13.44 -20.55 6.52
C GLU A 216 -12.27 -21.27 5.86
N GLU A 217 -12.49 -22.53 5.51
CA GLU A 217 -11.65 -23.30 4.62
C GLU A 217 -12.41 -23.65 3.35
N ARG A 218 -11.65 -23.81 2.27
CA ARG A 218 -12.17 -24.35 1.02
C ARG A 218 -11.59 -25.72 0.78
N SER A 219 -12.38 -26.54 0.09
CA SER A 219 -11.94 -27.81 -0.44
C SER A 219 -12.36 -27.92 -1.90
N VAL A 220 -11.51 -28.52 -2.72
CA VAL A 220 -11.83 -28.84 -4.11
C VAL A 220 -12.08 -30.33 -4.17
N GLU A 221 -13.34 -30.71 -4.36
CA GLU A 221 -13.75 -32.09 -4.58
C GLU A 221 -13.69 -32.40 -6.07
N ILE A 222 -13.14 -33.56 -6.41
CA ILE A 222 -13.03 -34.04 -7.78
C ILE A 222 -13.53 -35.47 -7.86
N ILE A 223 -14.17 -35.79 -8.99
CA ILE A 223 -14.57 -37.16 -9.33
C ILE A 223 -13.62 -37.67 -10.40
N LEU A 224 -12.88 -38.72 -10.06
CA LEU A 224 -11.88 -39.35 -10.92
C LEU A 224 -12.32 -40.74 -11.35
N ARG A 225 -11.92 -41.13 -12.57
CA ARG A 225 -12.06 -42.49 -13.10
C ARG A 225 -10.87 -42.81 -13.99
N GLY A 226 -10.38 -44.04 -13.92
CA GLY A 226 -9.30 -44.50 -14.79
C GLY A 226 -8.63 -45.80 -14.35
N ALA A 227 -7.43 -46.03 -14.84
CA ALA A 227 -6.58 -47.13 -14.41
C ALA A 227 -5.11 -46.72 -14.50
N GLY A 228 -4.36 -47.02 -13.43
CA GLY A 228 -2.93 -46.76 -13.32
C GLY A 228 -2.59 -45.46 -12.59
N LYS A 229 -1.29 -45.22 -12.40
CA LYS A 229 -0.79 -44.04 -11.69
C LYS A 229 -0.97 -42.77 -12.53
N ALA A 230 -1.44 -41.72 -11.88
CA ALA A 230 -1.54 -40.39 -12.45
C ALA A 230 -1.16 -39.31 -11.43
N THR A 231 -0.60 -38.21 -11.91
CA THR A 231 -0.45 -36.99 -11.13
C THR A 231 -1.66 -36.09 -11.36
N VAL A 232 -2.42 -35.84 -10.30
CA VAL A 232 -3.49 -34.86 -10.28
C VAL A 232 -2.89 -33.48 -10.04
N ILE A 233 -3.12 -32.57 -10.98
CA ILE A 233 -2.58 -31.20 -10.94
C ILE A 233 -3.76 -30.25 -10.73
N LEU A 234 -3.76 -29.54 -9.59
CA LEU A 234 -4.73 -28.50 -9.27
C LEU A 234 -4.06 -27.13 -9.39
N THR A 235 -4.66 -26.26 -10.21
CA THR A 235 -4.23 -24.87 -10.41
C THR A 235 -5.35 -23.92 -10.02
N TYR A 236 -5.03 -22.85 -9.30
CA TYR A 236 -5.97 -21.81 -8.91
C TYR A 236 -5.25 -20.48 -8.66
N LEU A 237 -5.99 -19.38 -8.76
CA LEU A 237 -5.57 -18.04 -8.38
C LEU A 237 -5.99 -17.76 -6.94
N LEU A 238 -5.24 -16.91 -6.25
CA LEU A 238 -5.62 -16.42 -4.93
C LEU A 238 -5.00 -15.03 -4.67
N ALA A 239 -5.68 -14.27 -3.81
CA ALA A 239 -5.21 -12.99 -3.32
C ALA A 239 -4.14 -13.13 -2.23
N GLY A 240 -3.46 -12.03 -1.93
CA GLY A 240 -2.50 -11.97 -0.82
C GLY A 240 -1.07 -12.26 -1.22
N ALA A 241 -0.72 -12.11 -2.50
CA ALA A 241 0.64 -12.23 -3.01
C ALA A 241 0.94 -11.08 -3.95
N SER A 242 2.15 -10.54 -3.87
CA SER A 242 2.62 -9.48 -4.76
C SER A 242 4.12 -9.57 -4.92
N TRP A 243 4.64 -9.04 -6.04
CA TRP A 243 6.07 -8.87 -6.24
C TRP A 243 6.40 -7.50 -6.85
N GLU A 244 7.60 -7.02 -6.57
CA GLU A 244 8.16 -5.83 -7.21
C GLU A 244 9.57 -6.08 -7.75
N PRO A 245 9.98 -5.44 -8.87
CA PRO A 245 11.34 -5.51 -9.36
C PRO A 245 12.32 -4.72 -8.47
N SER A 246 13.50 -5.29 -8.24
CA SER A 246 14.62 -4.58 -7.62
C SER A 246 15.93 -4.95 -8.30
N HIS A 247 16.80 -3.98 -8.50
CA HIS A 247 18.07 -4.17 -9.19
C HIS A 247 19.24 -3.84 -8.29
N GLU A 248 20.31 -4.62 -8.40
CA GLU A 248 21.61 -4.29 -7.84
C GLU A 248 22.56 -4.03 -9.00
N LEU A 249 23.18 -2.85 -8.98
CA LEU A 249 24.09 -2.41 -10.01
C LEU A 249 25.48 -2.22 -9.45
N ARG A 250 26.45 -2.88 -10.07
CA ARG A 250 27.86 -2.80 -9.70
C ARG A 250 28.68 -2.36 -10.90
N ALA A 251 29.19 -1.15 -10.82
CA ALA A 251 30.14 -0.61 -11.79
C ALA A 251 31.57 -1.03 -11.40
N ASP A 252 32.35 -1.46 -12.38
CA ASP A 252 33.78 -1.71 -12.14
C ASP A 252 34.51 -0.37 -11.98
N LYS A 253 35.51 -0.29 -11.08
CA LYS A 253 36.30 0.94 -10.87
C LYS A 253 37.17 1.27 -12.09
N GLU A 254 37.86 0.26 -12.62
CA GLU A 254 38.77 0.36 -13.76
C GLU A 254 38.15 -0.20 -15.05
N GLY A 255 37.13 -1.07 -14.92
CA GLY A 255 36.43 -1.68 -16.03
C GLY A 255 35.34 -0.78 -16.61
N GLY A 256 35.25 -0.73 -17.94
CA GLY A 256 34.19 -0.04 -18.67
C GLY A 256 32.84 -0.76 -18.65
N LYS A 257 32.52 -1.52 -17.60
CA LYS A 257 31.29 -2.32 -17.50
C LYS A 257 30.51 -2.06 -16.22
N VAL A 258 29.20 -2.27 -16.31
CA VAL A 258 28.25 -2.28 -15.19
C VAL A 258 27.52 -3.62 -15.20
N ASN A 259 27.61 -4.35 -14.10
CA ASN A 259 26.90 -5.60 -13.88
C ASN A 259 25.57 -5.29 -13.19
N ILE A 260 24.47 -5.77 -13.76
CA ILE A 260 23.10 -5.58 -13.27
C ILE A 260 22.58 -6.94 -12.82
N LEU A 261 22.20 -7.06 -11.56
CA LEU A 261 21.50 -8.22 -11.02
C LEU A 261 20.06 -7.85 -10.68
N SER A 262 19.12 -8.40 -11.42
CA SER A 262 17.69 -8.18 -11.24
C SER A 262 17.10 -9.21 -10.30
N HIS A 263 16.26 -8.74 -9.38
CA HIS A 263 15.53 -9.54 -8.42
C HIS A 263 14.03 -9.25 -8.51
N ALA A 264 13.21 -10.26 -8.28
CA ALA A 264 11.84 -10.11 -7.84
C ALA A 264 11.81 -10.14 -6.32
N VAL A 265 11.25 -9.11 -5.70
CA VAL A 265 10.99 -9.07 -4.26
C VAL A 265 9.56 -9.51 -4.04
N VAL A 266 9.36 -10.77 -3.63
CA VAL A 266 8.03 -11.33 -3.38
C VAL A 266 7.64 -11.18 -1.91
N ARG A 267 6.37 -10.86 -1.68
CA ARG A 267 5.71 -10.92 -0.38
C ARG A 267 4.41 -11.68 -0.53
N GLN A 268 4.10 -12.51 0.46
CA GLN A 268 2.84 -13.24 0.45
C GLN A 268 2.32 -13.47 1.86
N THR A 269 1.01 -13.37 2.00
CA THR A 269 0.21 -13.62 3.21
C THR A 269 -1.02 -14.42 2.81
N THR A 270 -0.81 -15.42 1.95
CA THR A 270 -1.86 -16.19 1.27
C THR A 270 -2.52 -17.25 2.12
N GLY A 271 -2.01 -17.49 3.33
CA GLY A 271 -2.39 -18.61 4.19
C GLY A 271 -1.69 -19.92 3.81
N GLU A 272 -0.86 -19.93 2.77
CA GLU A 272 -0.18 -21.13 2.29
C GLU A 272 1.33 -20.93 2.22
N ASP A 273 2.09 -21.85 2.78
CA ASP A 273 3.53 -21.89 2.58
C ASP A 273 3.84 -22.55 1.24
N TRP A 274 4.63 -21.86 0.41
CA TRP A 274 4.99 -22.38 -0.91
C TRP A 274 6.22 -23.29 -0.87
N GLY A 275 6.93 -23.35 0.26
CA GLY A 275 8.18 -24.09 0.38
C GLY A 275 9.13 -23.72 -0.77
N THR A 276 9.87 -24.70 -1.29
CA THR A 276 10.80 -24.53 -2.42
C THR A 276 10.14 -24.71 -3.79
N ALA A 277 8.88 -24.31 -3.96
CA ALA A 277 8.19 -24.37 -5.25
C ALA A 277 8.93 -23.56 -6.33
N GLN A 278 8.80 -23.98 -7.59
CA GLN A 278 9.34 -23.24 -8.72
C GLN A 278 8.60 -21.90 -8.85
N LEU A 279 9.33 -20.80 -8.64
CA LEU A 279 8.76 -19.46 -8.70
C LEU A 279 8.93 -18.87 -10.09
N SER A 280 7.88 -18.20 -10.55
CA SER A 280 7.90 -17.34 -11.72
C SER A 280 7.15 -16.03 -11.46
N PHE A 281 7.50 -14.98 -12.21
CA PHE A 281 7.01 -13.63 -11.98
C PHE A 281 6.47 -13.05 -13.28
N SER A 282 5.24 -12.54 -13.23
CA SER A 282 4.57 -11.99 -14.40
C SER A 282 4.22 -10.52 -14.20
N THR A 283 4.47 -9.71 -15.22
CA THR A 283 4.03 -8.31 -15.28
C THR A 283 2.64 -8.16 -15.90
N GLN A 284 1.93 -9.26 -16.13
CA GLN A 284 0.59 -9.23 -16.70
C GLN A 284 -0.42 -8.65 -15.71
N ASP A 285 -1.23 -7.70 -16.20
CA ASP A 285 -2.34 -7.13 -15.45
C ASP A 285 -3.58 -8.00 -15.67
N LEU A 286 -3.82 -8.92 -14.72
CA LEU A 286 -5.00 -9.80 -14.73
C LEU A 286 -6.26 -9.11 -14.21
N SER A 287 -6.18 -7.85 -13.74
CA SER A 287 -7.36 -7.09 -13.30
C SER A 287 -8.05 -6.33 -14.44
N ARG A 288 -7.39 -6.25 -15.61
CA ARG A 288 -7.95 -5.60 -16.78
C ARG A 288 -8.61 -6.65 -17.68
N PRO A 289 -9.89 -6.47 -18.02
CA PRO A 289 -10.49 -7.32 -19.04
C PRO A 289 -9.71 -7.16 -20.33
N ALA A 290 -9.31 -8.28 -20.94
CA ALA A 290 -8.69 -8.30 -22.25
C ALA A 290 -9.73 -7.84 -23.28
N ARG A 291 -9.76 -6.54 -23.55
CA ARG A 291 -10.61 -5.92 -24.57
C ARG A 291 -9.75 -5.53 -25.74
N ILE A 292 -10.22 -5.85 -26.94
CA ILE A 292 -9.71 -5.20 -28.15
C ILE A 292 -10.17 -3.74 -28.03
N PRO A 293 -9.27 -2.75 -28.03
CA PRO A 293 -9.67 -1.35 -28.02
C PRO A 293 -10.38 -1.05 -29.33
N GLU A 294 -11.69 -0.84 -29.27
CA GLU A 294 -12.47 -0.40 -30.42
C GLU A 294 -12.35 1.12 -30.54
N LEU A 295 -12.15 1.60 -31.78
CA LEU A 295 -12.18 3.02 -32.07
C LEU A 295 -13.63 3.50 -31.98
N ASP A 296 -13.89 4.41 -31.04
CA ASP A 296 -15.15 5.14 -31.02
C ASP A 296 -15.30 5.96 -32.31
N THR A 297 -16.51 6.03 -32.85
CA THR A 297 -16.78 6.93 -33.98
C THR A 297 -16.54 8.38 -33.55
N LEU A 298 -15.67 9.08 -34.27
CA LEU A 298 -15.37 10.48 -34.03
C LEU A 298 -16.49 11.35 -34.65
N LEU A 299 -17.60 11.51 -33.92
CA LEU A 299 -18.74 12.30 -34.36
C LEU A 299 -18.41 13.81 -34.26
N VAL A 300 -18.48 14.51 -35.39
CA VAL A 300 -18.43 15.98 -35.44
C VAL A 300 -19.85 16.49 -35.77
N GLY A 301 -20.57 16.99 -34.76
CA GLY A 301 -21.96 17.46 -34.89
C GLY A 301 -22.82 17.23 -33.63
N ARG A 302 -24.10 17.62 -33.65
CA ARG A 302 -25.07 17.28 -32.58
C ARG A 302 -25.68 15.91 -32.83
N GLY A 303 -25.00 14.86 -32.37
CA GLY A 303 -25.56 13.50 -32.29
C GLY A 303 -25.29 12.92 -30.90
N SER A 304 -26.28 12.26 -30.30
CA SER A 304 -26.09 11.47 -29.08
C SER A 304 -25.51 10.10 -29.44
N LYS A 305 -24.48 9.66 -28.71
CA LYS A 305 -23.96 8.29 -28.82
C LYS A 305 -25.08 7.31 -28.45
N ALA A 306 -25.31 6.29 -29.28
CA ALA A 306 -26.06 5.12 -28.84
C ALA A 306 -25.28 4.43 -27.70
N PRO A 307 -25.91 4.03 -26.59
CA PRO A 307 -25.21 3.30 -25.54
C PRO A 307 -24.77 1.96 -26.10
N ILE A 308 -23.46 1.73 -26.16
CA ILE A 308 -22.92 0.39 -26.43
C ILE A 308 -23.36 -0.48 -25.26
N GLN A 309 -24.20 -1.48 -25.54
CA GLN A 309 -24.62 -2.45 -24.54
C GLN A 309 -23.45 -3.42 -24.31
N ILE A 310 -22.62 -3.09 -23.34
CA ILE A 310 -21.44 -3.88 -23.00
C ILE A 310 -21.92 -5.10 -22.22
N LEU A 311 -21.78 -6.30 -22.79
CA LEU A 311 -21.78 -7.55 -22.03
C LEU A 311 -20.52 -7.55 -21.16
N GLN A 312 -20.62 -7.01 -19.94
CA GLN A 312 -19.56 -7.15 -18.95
C GLN A 312 -19.56 -8.61 -18.47
N GLN A 313 -18.62 -9.41 -18.97
CA GLN A 313 -18.23 -10.63 -18.28
C GLN A 313 -17.44 -10.19 -17.05
N LYS A 314 -18.16 -9.98 -15.96
CA LYS A 314 -17.67 -9.45 -14.70
C LYS A 314 -16.82 -10.55 -14.05
N GLU A 315 -15.56 -10.25 -13.69
CA GLU A 315 -14.70 -11.12 -12.87
C GLU A 315 -15.22 -11.15 -11.42
N ASP A 316 -16.49 -11.54 -11.23
CA ASP A 316 -17.16 -11.48 -9.93
C ASP A 316 -16.48 -12.41 -8.90
N THR A 317 -15.89 -13.51 -9.34
CA THR A 317 -15.27 -14.51 -8.46
C THR A 317 -13.96 -14.05 -7.83
N TYR A 318 -13.08 -13.36 -8.58
CA TYR A 318 -11.84 -12.83 -8.00
C TYR A 318 -12.11 -11.67 -7.05
N ALA A 319 -13.07 -10.79 -7.38
CA ALA A 319 -13.46 -9.69 -6.50
C ALA A 319 -13.99 -10.22 -5.15
N GLN A 320 -14.79 -11.29 -5.17
CA GLN A 320 -15.24 -12.00 -3.98
C GLN A 320 -14.07 -12.64 -3.21
N ALA A 321 -13.17 -13.33 -3.90
CA ALA A 321 -11.98 -13.92 -3.29
C ALA A 321 -11.09 -12.85 -2.60
N PHE A 322 -10.88 -11.70 -3.25
CA PHE A 322 -10.15 -10.57 -2.67
C PHE A 322 -10.87 -9.97 -1.45
N GLY A 323 -12.21 -9.88 -1.49
CA GLY A 323 -13.02 -9.50 -0.33
C GLY A 323 -12.81 -10.46 0.86
N ASN A 324 -12.98 -11.77 0.61
CA ASN A 324 -12.74 -12.81 1.62
C ASN A 324 -11.32 -12.74 2.17
N TYR A 325 -10.32 -12.49 1.33
CA TYR A 325 -8.94 -12.29 1.77
C TYR A 325 -8.83 -11.12 2.76
N ARG A 326 -9.41 -9.96 2.46
CA ARG A 326 -9.32 -8.79 3.36
C ARG A 326 -10.01 -9.05 4.70
N ASP A 327 -11.15 -9.71 4.68
CA ASP A 327 -11.97 -9.97 5.87
C ASP A 327 -11.37 -11.10 6.72
N GLN A 328 -11.08 -12.24 6.10
CA GLN A 328 -10.64 -13.47 6.77
C GLN A 328 -9.14 -13.48 7.08
N ASN A 329 -8.28 -12.89 6.24
CA ASN A 329 -6.84 -12.96 6.47
C ASN A 329 -6.42 -12.15 7.71
N ARG A 330 -7.05 -10.98 7.92
CA ARG A 330 -6.82 -10.18 9.12
C ARG A 330 -7.19 -10.95 10.38
N LEU A 331 -8.32 -11.67 10.34
CA LEU A 331 -8.77 -12.55 11.43
C LEU A 331 -7.78 -13.71 11.62
N TRP A 332 -7.32 -14.34 10.54
CA TRP A 332 -6.36 -15.44 10.60
C TRP A 332 -5.09 -15.04 11.36
N TYR A 333 -4.49 -13.88 11.05
CA TYR A 333 -3.31 -13.38 11.77
C TYR A 333 -3.61 -12.87 13.17
N SER A 334 -4.81 -12.31 13.42
CA SER A 334 -5.16 -11.84 14.77
C SER A 334 -5.31 -12.98 15.77
N ASN A 335 -5.69 -14.18 15.29
CA ASN A 335 -6.02 -15.34 16.12
C ASN A 335 -4.94 -16.42 16.16
N ASN A 336 -3.92 -16.31 15.29
CA ASN A 336 -2.79 -17.21 15.32
C ASN A 336 -1.73 -16.69 16.31
N PRO A 337 -1.22 -17.55 17.21
CA PRO A 337 -0.17 -17.21 18.15
C PRO A 337 1.20 -17.17 17.45
N VAL A 338 1.30 -16.52 16.29
CA VAL A 338 2.62 -16.06 15.83
C VAL A 338 3.10 -15.10 16.90
N GLN A 339 4.31 -15.29 17.41
CA GLN A 339 4.88 -14.57 18.56
C GLN A 339 4.80 -13.02 18.49
N ASN A 340 4.40 -12.45 17.35
CA ASN A 340 4.07 -11.02 17.18
C ASN A 340 2.89 -10.81 16.20
N ASN A 341 1.65 -10.79 16.71
CA ASN A 341 0.46 -10.37 15.93
C ASN A 341 0.67 -8.97 15.27
N ASP A 342 1.31 -8.05 15.98
CA ASP A 342 1.65 -6.73 15.46
C ASP A 342 2.58 -6.77 14.24
N LEU A 343 3.51 -7.74 14.19
CA LEU A 343 4.42 -7.89 13.05
C LEU A 343 3.67 -8.41 11.82
N ALA A 344 2.75 -9.36 12.01
CA ALA A 344 1.92 -9.89 10.95
C ALA A 344 1.04 -8.81 10.31
N LEU A 345 0.34 -8.02 11.13
CA LEU A 345 -0.48 -6.90 10.65
C LEU A 345 0.35 -5.83 9.94
N ARG A 346 1.56 -5.52 10.43
CA ARG A 346 2.50 -4.62 9.72
C ARG A 346 2.95 -5.19 8.38
N ASN A 347 3.21 -6.49 8.30
CA ASN A 347 3.59 -7.15 7.07
C ASN A 347 2.45 -7.15 6.05
N MET A 348 1.20 -7.35 6.50
CA MET A 348 0.00 -7.16 5.68
C MET A 348 -0.10 -5.74 5.11
N GLY A 349 0.14 -4.70 5.93
CA GLY A 349 0.16 -3.32 5.43
C GLY A 349 1.26 -3.08 4.37
N LYS A 350 2.42 -3.73 4.51
CA LYS A 350 3.51 -3.63 3.53
C LYS A 350 3.19 -4.32 2.21
N ILE A 351 2.51 -5.47 2.22
CA ILE A 351 2.12 -6.15 0.98
C ILE A 351 1.05 -5.35 0.23
N GLU A 352 0.10 -4.72 0.92
CA GLU A 352 -0.87 -3.81 0.28
C GLU A 352 -0.18 -2.63 -0.42
N GLN A 353 0.79 -1.99 0.26
CA GLN A 353 1.57 -0.91 -0.33
C GLN A 353 2.37 -1.37 -1.57
N GLN A 354 3.01 -2.54 -1.47
CA GLN A 354 3.76 -3.14 -2.58
C GLN A 354 2.83 -3.46 -3.75
N GLN A 355 1.68 -4.08 -3.50
CA GLN A 355 0.67 -4.40 -4.51
C GLN A 355 0.19 -3.14 -5.25
N HIS A 356 -0.16 -2.07 -4.53
CA HIS A 356 -0.57 -0.81 -5.16
C HIS A 356 0.54 -0.17 -6.01
N ALA A 357 1.80 -0.32 -5.61
CA ALA A 357 2.93 0.14 -6.42
C ALA A 357 3.12 -0.73 -7.67
N ALA A 358 3.12 -2.06 -7.51
CA ALA A 358 3.30 -3.04 -8.59
C ALA A 358 2.20 -2.93 -9.66
N VAL A 359 0.93 -2.87 -9.27
CA VAL A 359 -0.20 -2.72 -10.21
C VAL A 359 -0.05 -1.45 -11.04
N ARG A 360 0.29 -0.31 -10.40
CA ARG A 360 0.51 0.96 -11.10
C ARG A 360 1.71 0.91 -12.04
N ALA A 361 2.81 0.28 -11.62
CA ALA A 361 4.00 0.12 -12.43
C ALA A 361 3.73 -0.75 -13.65
N PHE A 362 3.15 -1.94 -13.47
CA PHE A 362 2.92 -2.90 -14.55
C PHE A 362 1.82 -2.44 -15.52
N ALA A 363 0.82 -1.69 -15.04
CA ALA A 363 -0.16 -1.05 -15.92
C ALA A 363 0.44 0.05 -16.82
N LYS A 364 1.58 0.65 -16.45
CA LYS A 364 2.32 1.56 -17.34
C LYS A 364 3.16 0.77 -18.36
N ILE A 365 3.74 -0.35 -17.95
CA ILE A 365 4.55 -1.22 -18.81
C ILE A 365 3.69 -1.83 -19.93
N SER A 366 2.48 -2.30 -19.61
CA SER A 366 1.57 -2.92 -20.60
C SER A 366 1.17 -1.98 -21.74
N LYS A 367 1.34 -0.66 -21.58
CA LYS A 367 1.15 0.32 -22.66
C LYS A 367 2.36 0.45 -23.60
N ARG A 368 3.57 0.12 -23.11
CA ARG A 368 4.84 0.27 -23.85
C ARG A 368 5.39 -1.05 -24.38
N ALA A 369 5.08 -2.18 -23.73
CA ALA A 369 5.69 -3.47 -23.98
C ALA A 369 4.72 -4.64 -23.83
N THR A 370 5.08 -5.78 -24.41
CA THR A 370 4.42 -7.06 -24.18
C THR A 370 4.65 -7.51 -22.72
N THR A 371 3.62 -8.06 -22.08
CA THR A 371 3.72 -8.63 -20.73
C THR A 371 4.86 -9.65 -20.67
N THR A 372 5.77 -9.49 -19.71
CA THR A 372 6.95 -10.35 -19.58
C THR A 372 6.80 -11.35 -18.44
N HIS A 373 7.35 -12.53 -18.66
CA HIS A 373 7.42 -13.63 -17.69
C HIS A 373 8.89 -13.87 -17.33
N TYR A 374 9.17 -13.99 -16.04
CA TYR A 374 10.52 -14.20 -15.52
C TYR A 374 10.54 -15.45 -14.67
N GLU A 375 11.40 -16.39 -15.03
CA GLU A 375 11.66 -17.57 -14.21
C GLU A 375 12.65 -17.24 -13.09
N SER A 376 12.45 -17.85 -11.93
CA SER A 376 13.43 -17.77 -10.86
C SER A 376 14.73 -18.46 -11.25
N MET A 377 15.86 -17.79 -10.99
CA MET A 377 17.19 -18.38 -11.13
C MET A 377 17.67 -19.11 -9.86
N ALA A 378 16.86 -19.14 -8.80
CA ALA A 378 17.21 -19.81 -7.54
C ALA A 378 15.99 -20.37 -6.81
N GLU A 379 16.12 -21.54 -6.22
CA GLU A 379 15.10 -22.10 -5.34
C GLU A 379 15.13 -21.34 -3.99
N LYS A 380 13.99 -20.75 -3.61
CA LYS A 380 13.85 -20.05 -2.33
C LYS A 380 12.52 -20.39 -1.68
N SER A 381 12.56 -20.62 -0.37
CA SER A 381 11.35 -20.81 0.41
C SER A 381 10.60 -19.50 0.62
N VAL A 382 9.29 -19.49 0.36
CA VAL A 382 8.42 -18.33 0.58
C VAL A 382 7.26 -18.71 1.51
N SER A 383 7.35 -18.28 2.75
CA SER A 383 6.35 -18.53 3.79
C SER A 383 5.24 -17.47 3.79
N SER A 384 4.08 -17.84 4.33
CA SER A 384 2.92 -16.95 4.44
C SER A 384 3.02 -16.06 5.67
N ASP A 385 4.11 -15.31 5.78
CA ASP A 385 4.39 -14.39 6.89
C ASP A 385 4.50 -12.92 6.46
N GLY A 386 4.38 -12.66 5.15
CA GLY A 386 4.50 -11.35 4.53
C GLY A 386 5.91 -10.77 4.52
N GLN A 387 6.93 -11.52 4.92
CA GLN A 387 8.33 -11.09 4.82
C GLN A 387 8.78 -11.02 3.36
N PRO A 388 9.68 -10.08 3.01
CA PRO A 388 10.16 -9.97 1.65
C PRO A 388 11.19 -11.07 1.35
N VAL A 389 10.96 -11.83 0.29
CA VAL A 389 11.94 -12.78 -0.25
C VAL A 389 12.49 -12.23 -1.56
N ARG A 390 13.80 -11.98 -1.62
CA ARG A 390 14.48 -11.52 -2.85
C ARG A 390 14.90 -12.72 -3.69
N VAL A 391 14.36 -12.84 -4.90
CA VAL A 391 14.60 -13.95 -5.81
C VAL A 391 15.31 -13.43 -7.07
N PRO A 392 16.50 -13.92 -7.46
CA PRO A 392 17.16 -13.48 -8.67
C PRO A 392 16.39 -13.93 -9.92
N ILE A 393 16.20 -13.02 -10.88
CA ILE A 393 15.42 -13.25 -12.11
C ILE A 393 16.16 -12.87 -13.41
N GLY A 394 17.36 -12.31 -13.30
CA GLY A 394 18.18 -11.99 -14.47
C GLY A 394 19.50 -11.35 -14.10
N ARG A 395 20.50 -11.50 -14.97
CA ARG A 395 21.81 -10.85 -14.86
C ARG A 395 22.25 -10.30 -16.20
N LEU A 396 22.64 -9.03 -16.24
CA LEU A 396 23.16 -8.36 -17.43
C LEU A 396 24.54 -7.77 -17.15
N SER A 397 25.36 -7.63 -18.19
CA SER A 397 26.61 -6.89 -18.14
C SER A 397 26.64 -5.92 -19.32
N LEU A 398 26.58 -4.62 -19.02
CA LEU A 398 26.49 -3.56 -20.02
C LEU A 398 27.79 -2.77 -20.06
N ARG A 399 28.18 -2.30 -21.25
CA ARG A 399 29.26 -1.32 -21.38
C ARG A 399 28.79 0.02 -20.83
N LYS A 400 29.63 0.67 -20.03
CA LYS A 400 29.38 1.99 -19.45
C LYS A 400 30.15 3.05 -20.21
N VAL A 401 29.50 4.18 -20.47
CA VAL A 401 30.16 5.44 -20.82
C VAL A 401 29.99 6.38 -19.65
N GLU A 402 31.11 6.74 -19.03
CA GLU A 402 31.09 7.67 -17.91
C GLU A 402 31.06 9.12 -18.44
N ARG A 403 30.17 9.93 -17.87
CA ARG A 403 30.07 11.36 -18.12
C ARG A 403 29.94 12.12 -16.81
N ILE A 404 30.50 13.31 -16.77
CA ILE A 404 30.29 14.26 -15.68
C ILE A 404 29.25 15.26 -16.17
N VAL A 405 28.18 15.43 -15.40
CA VAL A 405 27.11 16.39 -15.68
C VAL A 405 27.00 17.40 -14.55
N ALA A 406 26.73 18.66 -14.85
CA ALA A 406 26.52 19.69 -13.85
C ALA A 406 25.36 20.60 -14.26
N ALA A 407 24.52 20.97 -13.30
CA ALA A 407 23.38 21.86 -13.51
C ALA A 407 23.29 22.87 -12.36
N PRO A 408 24.13 23.92 -12.36
CA PRO A 408 24.37 24.78 -11.19
C PRO A 408 23.16 25.57 -10.70
N GLU A 409 22.13 25.75 -11.52
CA GLU A 409 20.87 26.34 -11.07
C GLU A 409 20.10 25.40 -10.12
N VAL A 410 20.26 24.09 -10.27
CA VAL A 410 19.59 23.06 -9.44
C VAL A 410 20.51 22.58 -8.32
N SER A 411 21.79 22.34 -8.63
CA SER A 411 22.79 21.88 -7.67
C SER A 411 24.19 22.33 -8.10
N LEU A 412 24.97 22.85 -7.15
CA LEU A 412 26.37 23.21 -7.36
C LEU A 412 27.31 21.99 -7.44
N ASN A 413 26.79 20.79 -7.16
CA ASN A 413 27.56 19.56 -7.26
C ASN A 413 27.56 19.03 -8.69
N ALA A 414 28.74 18.75 -9.23
CA ALA A 414 28.85 17.94 -10.43
C ALA A 414 28.55 16.47 -10.11
N ALA A 415 27.80 15.80 -10.98
CA ALA A 415 27.40 14.41 -10.83
C ALA A 415 28.14 13.55 -11.85
N ARG A 416 28.66 12.42 -11.38
CA ARG A 416 29.08 11.32 -12.26
C ARG A 416 27.85 10.55 -12.70
N VAL A 417 27.76 10.26 -13.99
CA VAL A 417 26.64 9.54 -14.61
C VAL A 417 27.20 8.45 -15.51
N PHE A 418 26.63 7.25 -15.39
CA PHE A 418 26.88 6.16 -16.32
C PHE A 418 25.77 6.16 -17.36
N GLU A 419 26.13 6.42 -18.61
CA GLU A 419 25.27 6.17 -19.76
C GLU A 419 25.45 4.73 -20.20
N LEU A 420 24.33 4.03 -20.32
CA LEU A 420 24.23 2.60 -20.60
C LEU A 420 23.26 2.39 -21.76
N ASN A 421 23.46 1.30 -22.50
CA ASN A 421 22.55 0.84 -23.53
C ASN A 421 22.15 -0.60 -23.24
N ASN A 422 20.86 -0.89 -23.14
CA ASN A 422 20.35 -2.21 -22.87
C ASN A 422 20.44 -3.14 -24.10
N GLN A 423 21.63 -3.67 -24.37
CA GLN A 423 21.88 -4.58 -25.51
C GLN A 423 21.54 -6.05 -25.21
N SER A 424 20.86 -6.35 -24.11
CA SER A 424 20.68 -7.72 -23.63
C SER A 424 19.53 -8.49 -24.27
N GLY A 425 18.63 -7.81 -24.99
CA GLY A 425 17.37 -8.40 -25.47
C GLY A 425 16.28 -8.53 -24.39
N GLN A 426 16.62 -8.39 -23.11
CA GLN A 426 15.67 -8.43 -21.98
C GLN A 426 15.39 -7.02 -21.47
N ALA A 427 14.13 -6.70 -21.18
CA ALA A 427 13.78 -5.41 -20.58
C ALA A 427 14.24 -5.32 -19.12
N LEU A 428 14.69 -4.13 -18.71
CA LEU A 428 14.84 -3.79 -17.29
C LEU A 428 13.53 -3.18 -16.80
N LEU A 429 12.94 -3.84 -15.81
CA LEU A 429 11.68 -3.40 -15.23
C LEU A 429 11.89 -2.16 -14.36
N PRO A 430 10.85 -1.32 -14.19
CA PRO A 430 10.92 -0.20 -13.26
C PRO A 430 10.98 -0.72 -11.83
N GLY A 431 11.87 -0.15 -11.02
CA GLY A 431 12.11 -0.64 -9.68
C GLY A 431 13.23 0.08 -8.94
N LYS A 432 13.39 -0.26 -7.66
CA LYS A 432 14.47 0.28 -6.84
C LYS A 432 15.81 -0.28 -7.28
N VAL A 433 16.80 0.59 -7.46
CA VAL A 433 18.18 0.25 -7.79
C VAL A 433 19.08 0.56 -6.60
N THR A 434 19.90 -0.41 -6.23
CA THR A 434 21.04 -0.21 -5.34
C THR A 434 22.32 -0.08 -6.15
N LEU A 435 23.11 0.96 -5.89
CA LEU A 435 24.27 1.32 -6.70
C LEU A 435 25.58 1.05 -5.94
N TYR A 436 26.52 0.41 -6.62
CA TYR A 436 27.86 0.10 -6.12
C TYR A 436 28.94 0.48 -7.13
N LEU A 437 30.08 0.97 -6.64
CA LEU A 437 31.30 1.18 -7.41
C LEU A 437 32.42 0.32 -6.83
N GLY A 438 32.77 -0.77 -7.52
CA GLY A 438 33.56 -1.85 -6.93
C GLY A 438 32.84 -2.46 -5.74
N THR A 439 33.40 -2.33 -4.55
CA THR A 439 32.80 -2.75 -3.27
C THR A 439 32.03 -1.65 -2.55
N ASP A 440 32.13 -0.40 -3.02
CA ASP A 440 31.66 0.77 -2.28
C ASP A 440 30.19 1.04 -2.60
N PHE A 441 29.36 1.22 -1.56
CA PHE A 441 27.95 1.55 -1.70
C PHE A 441 27.79 3.05 -2.04
N LEU A 442 27.20 3.35 -3.18
CA LEU A 442 26.98 4.73 -3.65
C LEU A 442 25.60 5.28 -3.28
N GLY A 443 24.65 4.41 -2.94
CA GLY A 443 23.29 4.82 -2.60
C GLY A 443 22.22 3.99 -3.30
N SER A 444 21.01 4.54 -3.36
CA SER A 444 19.88 3.95 -4.07
C SER A 444 19.14 4.97 -4.91
N THR A 445 18.67 4.53 -6.08
CA THR A 445 17.83 5.31 -6.99
C THR A 445 16.64 4.46 -7.45
N SER A 446 15.82 4.99 -8.34
CA SER A 446 14.80 4.24 -9.08
C SER A 446 15.15 4.19 -10.56
N LEU A 447 14.85 3.06 -11.19
CA LEU A 447 14.91 2.87 -12.63
C LEU A 447 13.50 2.93 -13.19
N ASP A 448 13.31 3.62 -14.31
CA ASP A 448 12.10 3.51 -15.13
C ASP A 448 12.19 2.29 -16.06
N PHE A 449 11.11 1.92 -16.74
CA PHE A 449 11.16 0.83 -17.71
C PHE A 449 12.18 1.14 -18.82
N VAL A 450 13.14 0.24 -19.03
CA VAL A 450 14.13 0.31 -20.12
C VAL A 450 13.97 -0.91 -21.02
N GLY A 451 13.44 -0.70 -22.21
CA GLY A 451 13.27 -1.75 -23.21
C GLY A 451 14.59 -2.25 -23.80
N PRO A 452 14.58 -3.36 -24.54
CA PRO A 452 15.73 -3.80 -25.33
C PRO A 452 16.17 -2.73 -26.33
N GLY A 453 17.46 -2.43 -26.37
CA GLY A 453 18.08 -1.41 -27.21
C GLY A 453 17.93 0.04 -26.71
N GLU A 454 17.18 0.27 -25.63
CA GLU A 454 16.97 1.60 -25.08
C GLU A 454 18.20 2.04 -24.26
N ALA A 455 18.61 3.29 -24.46
CA ALA A 455 19.66 3.92 -23.67
C ALA A 455 19.08 4.52 -22.39
N PHE A 456 19.85 4.45 -21.31
CA PHE A 456 19.46 5.00 -20.02
C PHE A 456 20.67 5.47 -19.23
N SER A 457 20.44 6.37 -18.29
CA SER A 457 21.48 6.99 -17.49
C SER A 457 21.28 6.68 -16.01
N LEU A 458 22.38 6.47 -15.30
CA LEU A 458 22.37 6.23 -13.87
C LEU A 458 23.32 7.17 -13.16
N TYR A 459 22.83 7.76 -12.08
CA TYR A 459 23.66 8.51 -11.17
C TYR A 459 24.72 7.59 -10.52
N ALA A 460 25.96 8.05 -10.49
CA ALA A 460 27.13 7.30 -10.04
C ALA A 460 27.93 8.04 -8.96
N GLY A 461 27.30 8.96 -8.25
CA GLY A 461 27.92 9.75 -7.19
C GLY A 461 28.27 11.18 -7.59
N VAL A 462 28.73 11.95 -6.61
CA VAL A 462 29.25 13.31 -6.82
C VAL A 462 30.67 13.23 -7.38
N GLU A 463 31.00 14.14 -8.28
CA GLU A 463 32.35 14.32 -8.78
C GLU A 463 33.02 15.50 -8.03
N ASP A 464 33.59 15.21 -6.86
CA ASP A 464 34.13 16.23 -5.95
C ASP A 464 35.31 17.01 -6.52
N GLN A 465 35.96 16.48 -7.56
CA GLN A 465 37.06 17.16 -8.26
C GLN A 465 36.58 18.17 -9.31
N VAL A 466 35.28 18.41 -9.42
CA VAL A 466 34.71 19.45 -10.28
C VAL A 466 33.94 20.43 -9.39
N LYS A 467 34.46 21.65 -9.29
CA LYS A 467 33.83 22.72 -8.53
C LYS A 467 33.02 23.59 -9.47
N VAL A 468 31.75 23.82 -9.13
CA VAL A 468 30.84 24.65 -9.92
C VAL A 468 30.29 25.78 -9.06
N SER A 469 30.24 26.99 -9.60
CA SER A 469 29.52 28.11 -9.01
C SER A 469 28.63 28.79 -10.04
N ARG A 470 27.52 29.38 -9.59
CA ARG A 470 26.64 30.21 -10.41
C ARG A 470 26.16 31.38 -9.58
N VAL A 471 26.54 32.58 -9.98
CA VAL A 471 26.27 33.82 -9.23
C VAL A 471 25.68 34.88 -10.15
N LEU A 472 24.79 35.70 -9.61
CA LEU A 472 24.22 36.84 -10.34
C LEU A 472 25.27 37.95 -10.43
N ASP A 473 25.61 38.36 -11.64
CA ASP A 473 26.48 39.52 -11.89
C ASP A 473 25.71 40.80 -11.66
N ARG A 474 25.81 41.33 -10.44
CA ARG A 474 25.14 42.57 -10.01
C ARG A 474 25.54 43.80 -10.84
N SER A 475 26.69 43.79 -11.52
CA SER A 475 27.12 44.93 -12.36
C SER A 475 26.36 45.02 -13.68
N LYS A 476 25.80 43.90 -14.16
CA LYS A 476 25.05 43.78 -15.42
C LYS A 476 23.59 43.37 -15.22
N SER A 477 23.18 43.18 -13.98
CA SER A 477 21.84 42.75 -13.61
C SER A 477 21.10 43.92 -12.99
N GLU A 478 19.96 44.29 -13.57
CA GLU A 478 19.15 45.40 -13.09
C GLU A 478 17.64 45.12 -13.22
N LYS A 479 16.87 45.64 -12.26
CA LYS A 479 15.41 45.72 -12.33
C LYS A 479 15.00 47.16 -12.63
N ARG A 480 14.41 47.40 -13.81
CA ARG A 480 13.92 48.71 -14.24
C ARG A 480 12.40 48.71 -14.35
N LYS A 481 11.76 49.72 -13.76
CA LYS A 481 10.36 50.04 -14.08
C LYS A 481 10.37 51.08 -15.19
N SER A 482 9.64 50.81 -16.26
CA SER A 482 9.51 51.79 -17.34
C SER A 482 8.71 53.00 -16.84
N SER A 483 9.29 54.21 -16.91
CA SER A 483 8.60 55.44 -16.51
C SER A 483 7.40 55.80 -17.40
N PHE A 484 7.36 55.27 -18.63
CA PHE A 484 6.35 55.58 -19.65
C PHE A 484 5.41 54.40 -19.98
N SER A 485 5.57 53.24 -19.33
CA SER A 485 4.72 52.07 -19.58
C SER A 485 4.51 51.28 -18.29
N SER A 486 3.37 50.62 -18.12
CA SER A 486 3.08 49.77 -16.96
C SER A 486 3.86 48.45 -16.96
N LYS A 487 5.09 48.44 -17.49
CA LYS A 487 5.95 47.26 -17.62
C LYS A 487 7.21 47.39 -16.76
N THR A 488 7.62 46.26 -16.21
CA THR A 488 8.89 46.05 -15.54
C THR A 488 9.79 45.23 -16.44
N GLU A 489 11.05 45.63 -16.55
CA GLU A 489 12.12 44.90 -17.22
C GLU A 489 13.12 44.40 -16.18
N LEU A 490 13.39 43.11 -16.22
CA LEU A 490 14.35 42.44 -15.36
C LEU A 490 15.47 41.88 -16.23
N GLN A 491 16.61 42.55 -16.22
CA GLN A 491 17.81 42.13 -16.92
C GLN A 491 18.64 41.26 -15.98
N ALA A 492 18.82 39.98 -16.28
CA ALA A 492 19.64 39.07 -15.49
C ALA A 492 20.91 38.70 -16.27
N SER A 493 22.06 38.76 -15.59
CA SER A 493 23.35 38.29 -16.08
C SER A 493 23.93 37.31 -15.05
N TRP A 494 24.14 36.07 -15.46
CA TRP A 494 24.67 35.00 -14.62
C TRP A 494 26.11 34.70 -15.00
N ILE A 495 27.00 34.64 -14.01
CA ILE A 495 28.37 34.14 -14.16
C ILE A 495 28.41 32.73 -13.61
N ILE A 496 28.82 31.78 -14.46
CA ILE A 496 28.98 30.38 -14.11
C ILE A 496 30.46 30.05 -14.19
N GLU A 497 31.00 29.50 -13.12
CA GLU A 497 32.39 29.08 -13.04
C GLU A 497 32.45 27.56 -12.90
N VAL A 498 33.24 26.91 -13.75
CA VAL A 498 33.53 25.48 -13.64
C VAL A 498 35.04 25.31 -13.55
N GLU A 499 35.49 24.64 -12.50
CA GLU A 499 36.90 24.40 -12.21
C GLU A 499 37.16 22.89 -12.08
N ASN A 500 38.14 22.39 -12.84
CA ASN A 500 38.66 21.04 -12.68
C ASN A 500 39.78 21.04 -11.63
N LEU A 501 39.55 20.45 -10.47
CA LEU A 501 40.52 20.36 -9.37
C LEU A 501 41.49 19.19 -9.51
N SER A 502 41.29 18.32 -10.52
CA SER A 502 42.11 17.12 -10.71
C SER A 502 43.38 17.37 -11.51
N GLU A 503 44.29 16.39 -11.48
CA GLU A 503 45.55 16.36 -12.25
C GLU A 503 45.37 15.81 -13.67
N THR A 504 44.15 15.39 -14.02
CA THR A 504 43.80 14.86 -15.34
C THR A 504 42.78 15.75 -16.03
N GLY A 505 42.75 15.77 -17.37
CA GLY A 505 41.69 16.46 -18.09
C GLY A 505 40.31 15.84 -17.82
N LYS A 506 39.26 16.65 -17.73
CA LYS A 506 37.88 16.20 -17.52
C LYS A 506 36.94 16.79 -18.58
N ASN A 507 36.03 15.95 -19.07
CA ASN A 507 34.95 16.36 -19.96
C ASN A 507 33.65 16.50 -19.15
N ILE A 508 33.08 17.70 -19.13
CA ILE A 508 31.93 18.05 -18.30
C ILE A 508 30.80 18.56 -19.20
N ARG A 509 29.64 17.94 -19.11
CA ARG A 509 28.40 18.44 -19.72
C ARG A 509 27.69 19.36 -18.74
N LEU A 510 27.86 20.67 -18.93
CA LEU A 510 27.23 21.70 -18.10
C LEU A 510 25.89 22.09 -18.72
N ALA A 511 24.79 21.92 -18.00
CA ALA A 511 23.46 22.34 -18.43
C ALA A 511 22.98 23.58 -17.66
N ASP A 512 22.28 24.47 -18.35
CA ASP A 512 21.58 25.62 -17.76
C ASP A 512 20.30 25.87 -18.56
N ARG A 513 19.52 26.87 -18.16
CA ARG A 513 18.27 27.22 -18.82
C ARG A 513 18.05 28.73 -18.87
N ILE A 514 17.20 29.12 -19.80
CA ILE A 514 16.61 30.45 -19.87
C ILE A 514 15.11 30.36 -19.58
N PRO A 515 14.50 31.43 -19.04
CA PRO A 515 13.05 31.48 -18.90
C PRO A 515 12.39 31.45 -20.29
N LEU A 516 11.22 30.83 -20.36
CA LEU A 516 10.33 30.89 -21.52
C LEU A 516 9.04 31.59 -21.14
N SER A 517 8.51 32.39 -22.07
CA SER A 517 7.18 32.95 -21.87
C SER A 517 6.10 31.94 -22.22
N GLN A 518 5.06 31.87 -21.39
CA GLN A 518 3.83 31.12 -21.64
C GLN A 518 2.64 32.01 -21.97
N THR A 519 2.82 33.33 -21.95
CA THR A 519 1.75 34.32 -22.20
C THR A 519 2.27 35.46 -23.06
N ASP A 520 1.38 36.13 -23.80
CA ASP A 520 1.78 37.28 -24.64
C ASP A 520 2.21 38.51 -23.83
N GLU A 521 1.81 38.57 -22.55
CA GLU A 521 2.09 39.65 -21.61
C GLU A 521 3.53 39.63 -21.09
N VAL A 522 4.12 38.44 -20.96
CA VAL A 522 5.52 38.25 -20.57
C VAL A 522 6.37 38.04 -21.81
N LYS A 523 7.49 38.74 -21.93
CA LYS A 523 8.39 38.62 -23.08
C LYS A 523 9.81 38.40 -22.61
N VAL A 524 10.44 37.33 -23.10
CA VAL A 524 11.87 37.07 -22.89
C VAL A 524 12.60 37.54 -24.15
N ARG A 525 13.61 38.40 -23.98
CA ARG A 525 14.35 39.04 -25.07
C ARG A 525 15.85 39.11 -24.73
N SER A 526 16.66 39.48 -25.72
CA SER A 526 18.09 39.76 -25.56
C SER A 526 18.88 38.61 -24.91
N VAL A 527 18.50 37.36 -25.22
CA VAL A 527 19.19 36.17 -24.73
C VAL A 527 20.59 36.12 -25.33
N LYS A 528 21.61 36.08 -24.48
CA LYS A 528 23.01 35.85 -24.84
C LYS A 528 23.58 34.74 -23.98
N VAL A 529 24.17 33.75 -24.61
CA VAL A 529 24.80 32.61 -23.95
C VAL A 529 26.24 32.55 -24.46
N SER A 530 27.22 32.58 -23.56
CA SER A 530 28.64 32.56 -23.89
C SER A 530 29.39 31.50 -23.08
N PRO A 531 30.12 30.57 -23.71
CA PRO A 531 30.23 30.33 -25.15
C PRO A 531 28.87 30.07 -25.82
N LYS A 532 28.76 30.29 -27.14
CA LYS A 532 27.49 30.16 -27.86
C LYS A 532 26.93 28.74 -27.71
N ALA A 533 25.74 28.64 -27.13
CA ALA A 533 24.91 27.44 -27.11
C ALA A 533 23.47 27.82 -27.47
N SER A 534 22.75 26.90 -28.12
CA SER A 534 21.38 27.13 -28.59
C SER A 534 20.38 26.46 -27.65
N PRO A 535 19.48 27.23 -26.99
CA PRO A 535 18.37 26.68 -26.22
C PRO A 535 17.38 25.91 -27.10
N ASP A 536 16.84 24.82 -26.54
CA ASP A 536 15.74 24.07 -27.15
C ASP A 536 14.37 24.76 -26.95
N GLU A 537 13.31 24.14 -27.44
CA GLU A 537 11.92 24.63 -27.30
C GLU A 537 11.44 24.76 -25.84
N LYS A 538 12.17 24.15 -24.89
CA LYS A 538 11.92 24.21 -23.44
C LYS A 538 12.85 25.20 -22.72
N GLY A 539 13.71 25.90 -23.46
CA GLY A 539 14.66 26.87 -22.93
C GLY A 539 15.88 26.22 -22.27
N LEU A 540 16.09 24.92 -22.45
CA LEU A 540 17.22 24.16 -21.91
C LEU A 540 18.37 24.14 -22.91
N PHE A 541 19.61 24.22 -22.42
CA PHE A 541 20.81 24.05 -23.24
C PHE A 541 21.95 23.45 -22.43
N SER A 542 22.99 23.00 -23.13
CA SER A 542 24.20 22.48 -22.49
C SER A 542 25.46 22.80 -23.26
N TRP A 543 26.59 22.82 -22.55
CA TRP A 543 27.94 22.90 -23.08
C TRP A 543 28.70 21.62 -22.77
N ASP A 544 29.41 21.08 -23.76
CA ASP A 544 30.40 20.03 -23.54
C ASP A 544 31.78 20.68 -23.35
N LEU A 545 32.22 20.78 -22.10
CA LEU A 545 33.45 21.46 -21.69
C LEU A 545 34.57 20.44 -21.51
N ALA A 546 35.59 20.49 -22.38
CA ALA A 546 36.87 19.84 -22.12
C ALA A 546 37.74 20.78 -21.29
N LEU A 547 37.99 20.43 -20.03
CA LEU A 547 38.86 21.17 -19.10
C LEU A 547 40.17 20.41 -18.90
N SER A 548 41.28 21.10 -19.10
CA SER A 548 42.62 20.62 -18.79
C SER A 548 42.80 20.43 -17.27
N PRO A 549 43.85 19.74 -16.80
CA PRO A 549 44.18 19.68 -15.38
C PRO A 549 44.25 21.07 -14.75
N ARG A 550 43.64 21.25 -13.57
CA ARG A 550 43.60 22.53 -12.85
C ARG A 550 42.99 23.71 -13.62
N GLU A 551 42.29 23.47 -14.73
CA GLU A 551 41.71 24.53 -15.54
C GLU A 551 40.40 25.05 -14.93
N LYS A 552 40.24 26.37 -14.95
CA LYS A 552 39.02 27.09 -14.61
C LYS A 552 38.45 27.77 -15.85
N ARG A 553 37.15 27.60 -16.09
CA ARG A 553 36.41 28.21 -17.20
C ARG A 553 35.21 28.99 -16.72
N ILE A 554 35.02 30.17 -17.29
CA ILE A 554 33.92 31.09 -16.96
C ILE A 554 32.96 31.14 -18.15
N LEU A 555 31.67 31.02 -17.86
CA LEU A 555 30.57 31.11 -18.81
C LEU A 555 29.59 32.19 -18.35
N THR A 556 28.86 32.77 -19.29
CA THR A 556 27.84 33.78 -19.00
C THR A 556 26.51 33.50 -19.68
N VAL A 557 25.42 33.77 -18.96
CA VAL A 557 24.04 33.67 -19.46
C VAL A 557 23.33 34.98 -19.14
N GLU A 558 22.96 35.74 -20.16
CA GLU A 558 22.27 37.02 -20.05
C GLU A 558 20.90 36.95 -20.73
N TYR A 559 19.86 37.51 -20.11
CA TYR A 559 18.53 37.63 -20.72
C TYR A 559 17.74 38.78 -20.07
N ILE A 560 16.73 39.27 -20.78
CA ILE A 560 15.80 40.30 -20.28
C ILE A 560 14.39 39.73 -20.26
N VAL A 561 13.73 39.78 -19.09
CA VAL A 561 12.32 39.43 -18.94
C VAL A 561 11.50 40.71 -18.74
N GLN A 562 10.56 40.95 -19.65
CA GLN A 562 9.64 42.08 -19.60
C GLN A 562 8.24 41.58 -19.24
N TYR A 563 7.61 42.18 -18.23
CA TYR A 563 6.28 41.79 -17.75
C TYR A 563 5.51 43.00 -17.18
N PRO A 564 4.17 42.93 -17.03
CA PRO A 564 3.40 44.00 -16.40
C PRO A 564 3.85 44.27 -14.95
N SER A 565 3.92 45.52 -14.53
CA SER A 565 4.48 45.95 -13.22
C SER A 565 3.67 45.50 -12.00
N ASP A 566 2.45 45.05 -12.22
CA ASP A 566 1.52 44.46 -11.27
C ASP A 566 1.51 42.92 -11.33
N TYR A 567 2.17 42.31 -12.31
CA TYR A 567 2.13 40.86 -12.54
C TYR A 567 2.60 40.01 -11.34
N THR A 568 3.58 40.50 -10.57
CA THR A 568 4.10 39.83 -9.35
C THR A 568 3.46 40.35 -8.06
N ARG A 569 2.60 41.37 -8.13
CA ARG A 569 1.81 41.85 -6.99
C ARG A 569 0.52 41.04 -6.97
N GLY A 570 0.37 40.11 -6.03
CA GLY A 570 -0.83 39.28 -5.95
C GLY A 570 -2.11 40.13 -5.92
N GLY A 571 -3.00 39.90 -6.89
CA GLY A 571 -4.37 40.42 -6.89
C GLY A 571 -4.59 41.77 -7.57
N SER A 572 -4.77 41.76 -8.89
CA SER A 572 -5.83 42.48 -9.62
C SER A 572 -5.75 42.05 -11.10
N PHE A 573 -6.85 42.17 -11.85
CA PHE A 573 -6.98 41.83 -13.28
C PHE A 573 -7.24 40.36 -13.65
N LEU A 574 -8.36 39.83 -13.15
CA LEU A 574 -9.24 38.98 -13.99
C LEU A 574 -10.65 39.60 -14.00
N LYS A 575 -10.79 40.76 -14.64
CA LYS A 575 -12.10 41.25 -15.11
C LYS A 575 -11.96 41.60 -16.59
N GLY A 576 -12.33 40.65 -17.45
CA GLY A 576 -12.26 40.84 -18.89
C GLY A 576 -12.83 39.67 -19.69
N LYS A 577 -14.17 39.64 -19.82
CA LYS A 577 -14.99 38.88 -20.78
C LYS A 577 -15.08 37.36 -20.62
N ILE A 578 -15.94 36.92 -19.71
CA ILE A 578 -16.74 35.70 -19.91
C ILE A 578 -18.16 36.17 -20.24
N ASN A 579 -18.59 35.90 -21.47
CA ASN A 579 -19.98 36.09 -21.89
C ASN A 579 -20.88 35.17 -21.07
N SER A 580 -21.92 35.76 -20.51
CA SER A 580 -22.98 35.07 -19.80
C SER A 580 -23.93 34.37 -20.77
N SER A 581 -24.10 33.06 -20.61
CA SER A 581 -25.35 32.39 -20.97
C SER A 581 -25.58 31.15 -20.13
N ARG A 582 -26.47 31.31 -19.14
CA ARG A 582 -27.45 30.37 -18.57
C ARG A 582 -27.10 28.87 -18.45
N SER A 583 -27.15 28.40 -17.20
CA SER A 583 -27.75 27.11 -16.78
C SER A 583 -27.99 27.19 -15.27
N GLN A 584 -29.20 27.53 -14.82
CA GLN A 584 -30.21 26.61 -14.25
C GLN A 584 -29.65 25.46 -13.40
N SER A 585 -30.06 25.53 -12.13
CA SER A 585 -29.88 24.64 -10.98
C SER A 585 -30.20 23.17 -11.22
N PHE A 586 -29.46 22.27 -10.57
CA PHE A 586 -29.99 21.12 -9.83
C PHE A 586 -29.00 20.69 -8.73
N GLN A 587 -29.48 20.62 -7.49
CA GLN A 587 -28.83 19.99 -6.33
C GLN A 587 -28.92 18.46 -6.44
N VAL A 588 -27.96 17.72 -5.87
CA VAL A 588 -28.13 16.77 -4.73
C VAL A 588 -26.74 16.26 -4.28
N ASP A 589 -26.62 16.10 -2.97
CA ASP A 589 -25.50 15.73 -2.11
C ASP A 589 -24.81 14.38 -2.42
N ASP A 590 -23.50 14.26 -2.13
CA ASP A 590 -23.03 13.39 -1.04
C ASP A 590 -21.52 13.51 -0.72
N ALA A 591 -21.22 13.27 0.55
CA ALA A 591 -20.02 13.62 1.29
C ALA A 591 -18.83 12.64 1.14
N PHE A 592 -17.62 13.18 1.32
CA PHE A 592 -16.44 12.70 2.10
C PHE A 592 -15.12 13.10 1.42
N ALA A 593 -14.57 14.25 1.83
CA ALA A 593 -13.17 14.62 1.62
C ALA A 593 -12.61 15.25 2.91
N PRO A 594 -11.36 14.93 3.31
CA PRO A 594 -10.80 15.36 4.59
C PRO A 594 -10.40 16.85 4.55
N SER A 595 -10.66 17.50 5.68
CA SER A 595 -10.41 18.91 6.00
C SER A 595 -9.01 19.40 5.59
N GLN A 596 -8.97 20.33 4.63
CA GLN A 596 -7.90 21.32 4.55
C GLN A 596 -8.45 22.65 5.07
N GLN A 597 -7.76 23.22 6.06
CA GLN A 597 -7.94 24.62 6.44
C GLN A 597 -7.63 25.49 5.23
N GLU A 598 -8.66 26.02 4.58
CA GLU A 598 -8.54 27.11 3.62
C GLU A 598 -8.13 28.38 4.35
N SER A 599 -6.84 28.74 4.27
CA SER A 599 -6.46 30.15 4.37
C SER A 599 -6.70 30.80 3.02
N ASN A 600 -7.62 31.77 2.99
CA ASN A 600 -7.95 32.61 1.84
C ASN A 600 -6.78 33.56 1.50
N GLY A 601 -5.69 33.01 0.97
CA GLY A 601 -4.61 33.73 0.30
C GLY A 601 -4.55 33.31 -1.16
N LEU A 602 -4.88 34.23 -2.07
CA LEU A 602 -4.83 34.03 -3.53
C LEU A 602 -3.49 33.39 -3.96
N ARG A 603 -3.56 32.17 -4.52
CA ARG A 603 -2.37 31.43 -4.97
C ARG A 603 -1.82 32.05 -6.27
N MET A 604 -0.58 32.54 -6.22
CA MET A 604 0.19 32.91 -7.41
C MET A 604 0.37 31.70 -8.33
N ASN A 605 0.35 31.92 -9.65
CA ASN A 605 0.67 30.86 -10.61
C ASN A 605 2.19 30.57 -10.64
N SER A 606 2.57 29.44 -11.25
CA SER A 606 3.99 29.01 -11.31
C SER A 606 4.91 30.05 -11.93
N LEU A 607 4.44 30.78 -12.95
CA LEU A 607 5.22 31.81 -13.65
C LEU A 607 5.42 33.06 -12.77
N GLN A 608 4.39 33.47 -12.01
CA GLN A 608 4.48 34.55 -11.02
C GLN A 608 5.44 34.19 -9.88
N LEU A 609 5.43 32.93 -9.42
CA LEU A 609 6.36 32.44 -8.41
C LEU A 609 7.80 32.44 -8.92
N GLN A 610 8.03 32.01 -10.17
CA GLN A 610 9.34 32.05 -10.81
C GLN A 610 9.86 33.48 -10.99
N LEU A 611 9.01 34.39 -11.48
CA LEU A 611 9.37 35.81 -11.61
C LEU A 611 9.66 36.45 -10.25
N LYS A 612 8.86 36.17 -9.22
CA LYS A 612 9.09 36.69 -7.87
C LYS A 612 10.36 36.13 -7.24
N SER A 613 10.67 34.86 -7.48
CA SER A 613 11.95 34.25 -7.08
C SER A 613 13.12 34.94 -7.78
N LEU A 614 12.98 35.23 -9.07
CA LEU A 614 14.01 35.93 -9.85
C LEU A 614 14.17 37.39 -9.37
N GLU A 615 13.06 38.10 -9.09
CA GLU A 615 13.08 39.44 -8.51
C GLU A 615 13.79 39.49 -7.16
N SER A 616 13.69 38.45 -6.33
CA SER A 616 14.33 38.42 -5.00
C SER A 616 15.86 38.34 -5.02
N GLN A 617 16.44 38.09 -6.19
CA GLN A 617 17.90 37.99 -6.37
C GLN A 617 18.54 39.35 -6.71
N PHE A 618 17.72 40.37 -6.98
CA PHE A 618 18.08 41.76 -7.25
C PHE A 618 17.74 42.62 -6.04
#